data_AF-A0A420YQM4-F1
#
_entry.id   AF-A0A420YQM4-F1
#
_cell.length_a   1.000
_cell.length_b   1.000
_cell.length_c   1.000
_cell.angle_alpha   90.00
_cell.angle_beta   90.00
_cell.angle_gamma   90.00
#
_symmetry.space_group_name_H-M   'P 1'
#
loop_
_entity.id
_entity.type
_entity.pdbx_description
1 polymer ?
#
loop_
_entity_poly.entity_id
_entity_poly.type
_entity_poly.pdbx_seq_one_letter_code
_entity_poly.pdbx_strand_id
1 'polypeptide(L)'
;MNKDTQVNRLQQMIAFLMEEKGELASDFSGKSEKELEEIWRGLVNIRPASPADIRYLELEEAYLKQYHTGTIVGLESCQDTNEERVKLYHGDLCHLEVDAIVNAANSDLLGCFIPNHRCIDNAIHTFAGVKLRECCHQIQLGQGKKEPVGSVKVTPSFHLPCEYVFHTVGPFIPSGKPVTPIRKQLLEKCYMSCLKQAEEMKLESIAFCGISTGQFGFPLEDAAQIAVSVVKDWVKQHVFPETVILSTYTNEEQMAYRKLLQL
;
A
#
# COMPACT_ATOMS: atom_id res chain seq x y z
N MET A 1 -2.74 -24.88 -12.85
CA MET A 1 -1.81 -24.05 -12.04
C MET A 1 -1.02 -24.99 -11.14
N ASN A 2 0.31 -25.08 -11.28
CA ASN A 2 1.09 -26.09 -10.56
C ASN A 2 1.42 -25.59 -9.14
N LYS A 3 0.56 -25.93 -8.17
CA LYS A 3 0.74 -25.56 -6.75
C LYS A 3 2.10 -26.00 -6.20
N ASP A 4 2.62 -27.12 -6.69
CA ASP A 4 3.92 -27.65 -6.30
C ASP A 4 5.06 -26.68 -6.64
N THR A 5 4.90 -25.85 -7.67
CA THR A 5 5.90 -24.85 -8.07
C THR A 5 5.92 -23.63 -7.15
N GLN A 6 4.76 -23.17 -6.64
CA GLN A 6 4.68 -22.02 -5.72
C GLN A 6 5.21 -22.38 -4.33
N VAL A 7 4.83 -23.56 -3.82
CA VAL A 7 5.37 -24.13 -2.58
C VAL A 7 6.90 -24.19 -2.64
N ASN A 8 7.46 -24.70 -3.74
CA ASN A 8 8.91 -24.80 -3.90
C ASN A 8 9.61 -23.43 -3.96
N ARG A 9 9.03 -22.44 -4.66
CA ARG A 9 9.57 -21.06 -4.69
C ARG A 9 9.59 -20.44 -3.29
N LEU A 10 8.49 -20.55 -2.56
CA LEU A 10 8.41 -20.04 -1.19
C LEU A 10 9.44 -20.69 -0.28
N GLN A 11 9.60 -22.02 -0.32
CA GLN A 11 10.62 -22.73 0.46
C GLN A 11 12.04 -22.22 0.17
N GLN A 12 12.38 -22.01 -1.12
CA GLN A 12 13.68 -21.47 -1.51
C GLN A 12 13.86 -20.02 -1.04
N MET A 13 12.86 -19.15 -1.25
CA MET A 13 12.91 -17.75 -0.80
C MET A 13 13.07 -17.65 0.72
N ILE A 14 12.35 -18.49 1.49
CA ILE A 14 12.48 -18.55 2.95
C ILE A 14 13.90 -18.97 3.33
N ALA A 15 14.47 -19.99 2.68
CA ALA A 15 15.84 -20.43 2.95
C ALA A 15 16.87 -19.31 2.69
N PHE A 16 16.74 -18.57 1.59
CA PHE A 16 17.57 -17.40 1.30
C PHE A 16 17.48 -16.33 2.41
N LEU A 17 16.27 -15.97 2.83
CA LEU A 17 16.07 -14.96 3.86
C LEU A 17 16.60 -15.39 5.24
N MET A 18 16.54 -16.68 5.56
CA MET A 18 17.15 -17.23 6.78
C MET A 18 18.67 -17.21 6.71
N GLU A 19 19.25 -17.58 5.57
CA GLU A 19 20.70 -17.55 5.33
C GLU A 19 21.25 -16.12 5.45
N GLU A 20 20.55 -15.12 4.87
CA GLU A 20 20.91 -13.69 5.01
C GLU A 20 20.97 -13.24 6.49
N LYS A 21 20.18 -13.86 7.37
CA LYS A 21 20.17 -13.59 8.82
C LYS A 21 21.19 -14.42 9.61
N GLY A 22 21.91 -15.35 8.96
CA GLY A 22 22.79 -16.31 9.62
C GLY A 22 22.05 -17.42 10.36
N GLU A 23 20.79 -17.70 9.99
CA GLU A 23 19.98 -18.79 10.54
C GLU A 23 19.99 -20.00 9.59
N LEU A 24 20.00 -21.21 10.14
CA LEU A 24 19.90 -22.43 9.34
C LEU A 24 18.46 -22.61 8.84
N ALA A 25 18.30 -22.96 7.57
CA ALA A 25 16.99 -23.27 6.99
C ALA A 25 16.31 -24.39 7.80
N SER A 26 15.07 -24.12 8.23
CA SER A 26 14.24 -25.14 8.90
C SER A 26 13.71 -26.16 7.89
N ASP A 27 13.35 -27.35 8.35
CA ASP A 27 12.57 -28.27 7.52
C ASP A 27 11.14 -27.72 7.36
N PHE A 28 10.80 -27.38 6.12
CA PHE A 28 9.48 -26.89 5.73
C PHE A 28 8.65 -27.95 5.01
N SER A 29 9.04 -29.23 5.09
CA SER A 29 8.30 -30.34 4.53
C SER A 29 6.87 -30.41 5.10
N GLY A 30 5.89 -30.68 4.24
CA GLY A 30 4.49 -30.81 4.62
C GLY A 30 3.73 -29.50 4.91
N LYS A 31 4.38 -28.33 4.89
CA LYS A 31 3.68 -27.03 5.01
C LYS A 31 2.88 -26.71 3.75
N SER A 32 1.69 -26.15 3.94
CA SER A 32 0.88 -25.61 2.85
C SER A 32 1.46 -24.32 2.27
N GLU A 33 1.08 -23.98 1.05
CA GLU A 33 1.45 -22.72 0.39
C GLU A 33 1.13 -21.49 1.26
N LYS A 34 -0.03 -21.48 1.92
CA LYS A 34 -0.45 -20.38 2.81
C LYS A 34 0.43 -20.25 4.05
N GLU A 35 0.81 -21.37 4.67
CA GLU A 35 1.71 -21.34 5.84
C GLU A 35 3.11 -20.85 5.44
N LEU A 36 3.57 -21.23 4.24
CA LEU A 36 4.84 -20.78 3.71
C LEU A 36 4.80 -19.28 3.34
N GLU A 37 3.71 -18.79 2.75
CA GLU A 37 3.52 -17.36 2.48
C GLU A 37 3.58 -16.55 3.78
N GLU A 38 2.94 -17.00 4.86
CA GLU A 38 2.97 -16.31 6.16
C GLU A 38 4.38 -16.28 6.78
N ILE A 39 5.17 -17.35 6.61
CA ILE A 39 6.58 -17.39 7.03
C ILE A 39 7.41 -16.43 6.17
N TRP A 40 7.30 -16.53 4.84
CA TRP A 40 8.01 -15.69 3.89
C TRP A 40 7.70 -14.21 4.13
N ARG A 41 6.43 -13.85 4.28
CA ARG A 41 5.96 -12.50 4.61
C ARG A 41 6.60 -12.00 5.91
N GLY A 42 6.58 -12.82 6.96
CA GLY A 42 7.21 -12.45 8.24
C GLY A 42 8.70 -12.12 8.09
N LEU A 43 9.44 -12.90 7.31
CA LEU A 43 10.86 -12.71 7.06
C LEU A 43 11.15 -11.47 6.19
N VAL A 44 10.42 -11.30 5.09
CA VAL A 44 10.62 -10.15 4.18
C VAL A 44 10.25 -8.83 4.88
N ASN A 45 9.25 -8.84 5.77
CA ASN A 45 8.87 -7.65 6.54
C ASN A 45 10.00 -7.11 7.41
N ILE A 46 10.82 -7.97 8.00
CA ILE A 46 11.95 -7.57 8.86
C ILE A 46 13.28 -7.42 8.11
N ARG A 47 13.33 -7.78 6.83
CA ARG A 47 14.54 -7.69 6.01
C ARG A 47 15.00 -6.22 5.88
N PRO A 48 16.26 -5.87 6.19
CA PRO A 48 16.75 -4.51 6.04
C PRO A 48 16.73 -4.04 4.56
N ALA A 49 16.83 -2.74 4.36
CA ALA A 49 16.92 -2.14 3.02
C ALA A 49 18.33 -2.33 2.44
N SER A 50 18.65 -3.56 2.03
CA SER A 50 19.92 -3.94 1.40
C SER A 50 19.67 -4.60 0.05
N PRO A 51 20.60 -4.50 -0.91
CA PRO A 51 20.50 -5.22 -2.19
C PRO A 51 20.19 -6.71 -1.97
N ALA A 52 19.23 -7.25 -2.71
CA ALA A 52 18.94 -8.68 -2.72
C ALA A 52 19.81 -9.48 -3.71
N ASP A 53 20.10 -10.73 -3.36
CA ASP A 53 20.76 -11.68 -4.26
C ASP A 53 19.92 -11.87 -5.53
N ILE A 54 20.57 -11.94 -6.69
CA ILE A 54 19.89 -12.09 -7.98
C ILE A 54 19.01 -13.34 -8.03
N ARG A 55 19.43 -14.43 -7.38
CA ARG A 55 18.67 -15.70 -7.32
C ARG A 55 17.40 -15.53 -6.50
N TYR A 56 17.44 -14.74 -5.43
CA TYR A 56 16.24 -14.40 -4.66
C TYR A 56 15.29 -13.56 -5.52
N LEU A 57 15.81 -12.56 -6.23
CA LEU A 57 15.00 -11.69 -7.10
C LEU A 57 14.29 -12.46 -8.22
N GLU A 58 14.96 -13.44 -8.84
CA GLU A 58 14.35 -14.32 -9.85
C GLU A 58 13.21 -15.17 -9.28
N LEU A 59 13.37 -15.68 -8.06
CA LEU A 59 12.32 -16.43 -7.36
C LEU A 59 11.14 -15.53 -6.97
N GLU A 60 11.42 -14.34 -6.44
CA GLU A 60 10.43 -13.34 -6.05
C GLU A 60 9.61 -12.89 -7.25
N GLU A 61 10.25 -12.59 -8.38
CA GLU A 61 9.57 -12.21 -9.62
C GLU A 61 8.63 -13.33 -10.10
N ALA A 62 9.12 -14.57 -10.15
CA ALA A 62 8.30 -15.71 -10.57
C ALA A 62 7.15 -16.01 -9.60
N TYR A 63 7.36 -15.81 -8.30
CA TYR A 63 6.34 -15.93 -7.26
C TYR A 63 5.26 -14.86 -7.42
N LEU A 64 5.65 -13.58 -7.33
CA LEU A 64 4.74 -12.44 -7.31
C LEU A 64 3.99 -12.27 -8.63
N LYS A 65 4.62 -12.56 -9.78
CA LYS A 65 3.92 -12.57 -11.07
C LYS A 65 2.74 -13.54 -11.06
N GLN A 66 2.94 -14.75 -10.54
CA GLN A 66 1.86 -15.73 -10.47
C GLN A 66 0.84 -15.37 -9.37
N TYR A 67 1.30 -14.83 -8.24
CA TYR A 67 0.43 -14.33 -7.17
C TYR A 67 -0.59 -13.31 -7.71
N HIS A 68 -0.11 -12.30 -8.45
CA HIS A 68 -0.95 -11.22 -8.97
C HIS A 68 -1.82 -11.64 -10.15
N THR A 69 -1.34 -12.48 -11.06
CA THR A 69 -2.09 -12.84 -12.30
C THR A 69 -3.51 -13.35 -12.01
N GLY A 70 -3.74 -14.02 -10.88
CA GLY A 70 -5.05 -14.56 -10.52
C GLY A 70 -5.93 -13.62 -9.69
N THR A 71 -5.45 -12.45 -9.30
CA THR A 71 -6.10 -11.55 -8.35
C THR A 71 -6.35 -10.15 -8.89
N ILE A 72 -5.69 -9.76 -9.98
CA ILE A 72 -5.82 -8.43 -10.60
C ILE A 72 -7.27 -8.11 -10.96
N VAL A 73 -7.69 -6.89 -10.62
CA VAL A 73 -8.98 -6.31 -10.97
C VAL A 73 -8.80 -4.88 -11.46
N GLY A 74 -9.58 -4.45 -12.46
CA GLY A 74 -9.53 -3.09 -12.98
C GLY A 74 -10.64 -2.18 -12.42
N LEU A 75 -10.82 -1.02 -13.05
CA LEU A 75 -11.83 -0.02 -12.68
C LEU A 75 -13.27 -0.54 -12.77
N GLU A 76 -13.53 -1.61 -13.51
CA GLU A 76 -14.84 -2.28 -13.59
C GLU A 76 -15.25 -2.96 -12.28
N SER A 77 -14.30 -3.23 -11.39
CA SER A 77 -14.56 -3.76 -10.04
C SER A 77 -14.88 -2.67 -9.01
N CYS A 78 -14.78 -1.39 -9.41
CA CYS A 78 -15.09 -0.26 -8.56
C CYS A 78 -16.56 0.18 -8.74
N GLN A 79 -17.22 0.48 -7.64
CA GLN A 79 -18.58 1.01 -7.63
C GLN A 79 -18.58 2.50 -8.03
N ASP A 80 -19.43 2.87 -8.99
CA ASP A 80 -19.67 4.27 -9.34
C ASP A 80 -20.30 5.03 -8.18
N THR A 81 -19.97 6.32 -8.07
CA THR A 81 -20.56 7.24 -7.10
C THR A 81 -21.41 8.29 -7.79
N ASN A 82 -22.15 9.10 -7.02
CA ASN A 82 -22.86 10.25 -7.56
C ASN A 82 -21.93 11.38 -8.05
N GLU A 83 -20.62 11.26 -7.84
CA GLU A 83 -19.60 12.17 -8.35
C GLU A 83 -18.89 11.44 -9.52
N GLU A 84 -19.08 11.93 -10.75
CA GLU A 84 -18.77 11.25 -12.02
C GLU A 84 -17.33 10.69 -12.14
N ARG A 85 -16.38 11.29 -11.42
CA ARG A 85 -14.95 10.94 -11.43
C ARG A 85 -14.44 10.32 -10.12
N VAL A 86 -15.35 9.98 -9.22
CA VAL A 86 -15.02 9.33 -7.95
C VAL A 86 -15.64 7.94 -7.94
N LYS A 87 -14.82 6.93 -7.65
CA LYS A 87 -15.26 5.54 -7.52
C LYS A 87 -14.94 5.00 -6.12
N LEU A 88 -15.70 4.01 -5.67
CA LEU A 88 -15.49 3.30 -4.42
C LEU A 88 -15.04 1.87 -4.70
N TYR A 89 -13.85 1.49 -4.23
CA TYR A 89 -13.36 0.13 -4.30
C TYR A 89 -13.44 -0.55 -2.92
N HIS A 90 -13.83 -1.82 -2.91
CA HIS A 90 -13.85 -2.64 -1.71
C HIS A 90 -13.09 -3.93 -1.96
N GLY A 91 -11.88 -4.03 -1.41
CA GLY A 91 -10.98 -5.15 -1.66
C GLY A 91 -9.53 -4.85 -1.27
N ASP A 92 -8.63 -5.73 -1.69
CA ASP A 92 -7.20 -5.54 -1.49
C ASP A 92 -6.66 -4.56 -2.53
N LEU A 93 -6.18 -3.41 -2.05
CA LEU A 93 -5.61 -2.37 -2.90
C LEU A 93 -4.39 -2.87 -3.70
N CYS A 94 -3.70 -3.92 -3.24
CA CYS A 94 -2.57 -4.51 -3.96
C CYS A 94 -2.98 -5.25 -5.23
N HIS A 95 -4.29 -5.47 -5.46
CA HIS A 95 -4.82 -6.14 -6.64
C HIS A 95 -5.41 -5.18 -7.69
N LEU A 96 -5.54 -3.89 -7.36
CA LEU A 96 -6.22 -2.93 -8.22
C LEU A 96 -5.28 -2.40 -9.31
N GLU A 97 -5.65 -2.60 -10.57
CA GLU A 97 -4.94 -2.08 -11.75
C GLU A 97 -5.36 -0.63 -12.04
N VAL A 98 -4.47 0.30 -11.69
CA VAL A 98 -4.60 1.77 -11.79
C VAL A 98 -3.20 2.38 -11.92
N ASP A 99 -3.07 3.63 -12.37
CA ASP A 99 -1.75 4.26 -12.54
C ASP A 99 -1.01 4.38 -11.21
N ALA A 100 -1.70 4.82 -10.15
CA ALA A 100 -1.10 4.95 -8.83
C ALA A 100 -1.99 4.44 -7.69
N ILE A 101 -1.37 3.77 -6.72
CA ILE A 101 -1.97 3.53 -5.41
C ILE A 101 -1.28 4.36 -4.33
N VAL A 102 -2.02 4.75 -3.30
CA VAL A 102 -1.49 5.52 -2.17
C VAL A 102 -1.22 4.60 -0.99
N ASN A 103 0.03 4.58 -0.55
CA ASN A 103 0.48 3.93 0.67
C ASN A 103 0.45 4.91 1.85
N ALA A 104 -0.23 4.52 2.94
CA ALA A 104 -0.12 5.19 4.24
C ALA A 104 1.21 4.79 4.94
N ALA A 105 2.28 5.47 4.54
CA ALA A 105 3.63 5.21 5.02
C ALA A 105 3.90 5.80 6.41
N ASN A 106 4.96 5.31 7.04
CA ASN A 106 5.56 5.93 8.21
C ASN A 106 6.71 6.90 7.81
N SER A 107 7.18 7.70 8.77
CA SER A 107 8.19 8.76 8.52
C SER A 107 9.55 8.25 8.04
N ASP A 108 9.83 6.95 8.20
CA ASP A 108 11.08 6.36 7.74
C ASP A 108 10.99 5.89 6.27
N LEU A 109 9.79 5.80 5.67
CA LEU A 109 9.50 5.35 4.29
C LEU A 109 9.88 3.89 3.97
N LEU A 110 10.52 3.17 4.89
CA LEU A 110 11.04 1.83 4.67
C LEU A 110 9.97 0.73 4.83
N GLY A 111 8.69 1.06 4.78
CA GLY A 111 7.61 0.11 5.03
C GLY A 111 7.46 -0.33 6.48
N CYS A 112 6.66 -1.36 6.70
CA CYS A 112 6.40 -1.93 8.02
C CYS A 112 7.39 -3.07 8.37
N PHE A 113 7.97 -2.99 9.57
CA PHE A 113 8.90 -4.01 10.13
C PHE A 113 8.25 -4.94 11.16
N ILE A 114 6.93 -4.88 11.33
CA ILE A 114 6.21 -5.81 12.20
C ILE A 114 5.82 -7.03 11.35
N PRO A 115 6.32 -8.24 11.65
CA PRO A 115 5.98 -9.44 10.89
C PRO A 115 4.47 -9.65 10.77
N ASN A 116 3.99 -9.90 9.55
CA ASN A 116 2.58 -10.21 9.26
C ASN A 116 1.59 -9.15 9.78
N HIS A 117 2.03 -7.90 9.93
CA HIS A 117 1.17 -6.83 10.42
C HIS A 117 0.06 -6.53 9.43
N ARG A 118 -1.17 -6.45 9.93
CA ARG A 118 -2.36 -6.13 9.15
C ARG A 118 -2.47 -4.61 8.94
N CYS A 119 -1.53 -4.04 8.19
CA CYS A 119 -1.55 -2.66 7.74
C CYS A 119 -1.24 -2.58 6.24
N ILE A 120 -1.72 -1.51 5.59
CA ILE A 120 -1.56 -1.33 4.14
C ILE A 120 -0.08 -1.21 3.73
N ASP A 121 0.73 -0.55 4.55
CA ASP A 121 2.18 -0.39 4.34
C ASP A 121 2.89 -1.75 4.29
N ASN A 122 2.50 -2.69 5.16
CA ASN A 122 3.01 -4.05 5.15
C ASN A 122 2.58 -4.81 3.89
N ALA A 123 1.30 -4.71 3.51
CA ALA A 123 0.77 -5.40 2.33
C ALA A 123 1.46 -4.91 1.05
N ILE A 124 1.49 -3.59 0.82
CA ILE A 124 2.11 -2.97 -0.35
C ILE A 124 3.60 -3.35 -0.43
N HIS A 125 4.38 -3.20 0.65
CA HIS A 125 5.80 -3.55 0.62
C HIS A 125 6.06 -5.05 0.44
N THR A 126 5.19 -5.92 0.95
CA THR A 126 5.32 -7.37 0.77
C THR A 126 5.09 -7.75 -0.69
N PHE A 127 3.98 -7.29 -1.28
CA PHE A 127 3.53 -7.76 -2.59
C PHE A 127 4.05 -6.92 -3.77
N ALA A 128 4.69 -5.78 -3.51
CA ALA A 128 5.56 -5.10 -4.48
C ALA A 128 6.93 -5.78 -4.62
N GLY A 129 7.37 -6.52 -3.60
CA GLY A 129 8.71 -7.14 -3.53
C GLY A 129 9.78 -6.24 -2.91
N VAL A 130 10.93 -6.83 -2.58
CA VAL A 130 11.99 -6.18 -1.77
C VAL A 130 12.55 -4.91 -2.38
N LYS A 131 12.52 -4.78 -3.71
CA LYS A 131 13.01 -3.60 -4.42
C LYS A 131 12.25 -2.31 -4.07
N LEU A 132 10.99 -2.39 -3.63
CA LEU A 132 10.25 -1.21 -3.19
C LEU A 132 10.92 -0.57 -1.95
N ARG A 133 11.31 -1.39 -0.97
CA ARG A 133 12.03 -0.91 0.22
C ARG A 133 13.40 -0.35 -0.13
N GLU A 134 14.12 -1.00 -1.05
CA GLU A 134 15.42 -0.49 -1.54
C GLU A 134 15.26 0.89 -2.20
N CYS A 135 14.25 1.06 -3.05
CA CYS A 135 13.93 2.34 -3.69
C CYS A 135 13.60 3.44 -2.68
N CYS A 136 12.72 3.15 -1.71
CA CYS A 136 12.41 4.07 -0.60
C CYS A 136 13.66 4.45 0.21
N HIS A 137 14.58 3.50 0.41
CA HIS A 137 15.82 3.78 1.13
C HIS A 137 16.73 4.74 0.36
N GLN A 138 16.83 4.60 -0.96
CA GLN A 138 17.57 5.56 -1.78
C GLN A 138 16.96 6.97 -1.70
N ILE A 139 15.62 7.08 -1.69
CA ILE A 139 14.93 8.36 -1.45
C ILE A 139 15.28 8.92 -0.07
N GLN A 140 15.23 8.10 0.98
CA GLN A 140 15.56 8.48 2.35
C GLN A 140 17.00 8.98 2.48
N LEU A 141 17.97 8.28 1.88
CA LEU A 141 19.38 8.67 1.85
C LEU A 141 19.59 9.98 1.10
N GLY A 142 18.97 10.13 -0.08
CA GLY A 142 19.07 11.33 -0.90
C GLY A 142 18.51 12.58 -0.21
N GLN A 143 17.46 12.45 0.60
CA GLN A 143 16.89 13.59 1.33
C GLN A 143 17.56 13.85 2.69
N GLY A 144 18.25 12.87 3.28
CA GLY A 144 19.00 13.01 4.52
C GLY A 144 18.16 13.30 5.78
N LYS A 145 16.83 13.12 5.71
CA LYS A 145 15.90 13.36 6.83
C LYS A 145 14.67 12.45 6.75
N LYS A 146 13.93 12.37 7.85
CA LYS A 146 12.62 11.70 7.89
C LYS A 146 11.60 12.44 7.03
N GLU A 147 10.67 11.70 6.48
CA GLU A 147 9.59 12.24 5.68
C GLU A 147 8.58 13.00 6.58
N PRO A 148 8.25 14.26 6.27
CA PRO A 148 7.29 15.03 7.05
C PRO A 148 5.85 14.55 6.83
N VAL A 149 4.98 14.85 7.80
CA VAL A 149 3.55 14.55 7.67
C VAL A 149 2.92 15.39 6.56
N GLY A 150 2.09 14.77 5.72
CA GLY A 150 1.38 15.42 4.62
C GLY A 150 2.26 15.80 3.43
N SER A 151 3.39 15.12 3.22
CA SER A 151 4.11 15.11 1.94
C SER A 151 3.96 13.76 1.26
N VAL A 152 4.31 13.70 -0.02
CA VAL A 152 4.26 12.49 -0.85
C VAL A 152 5.62 12.22 -1.50
N LYS A 153 5.98 10.94 -1.58
CA LYS A 153 7.09 10.43 -2.40
C LYS A 153 6.57 9.39 -3.38
N VAL A 154 7.14 9.36 -4.57
CA VAL A 154 6.72 8.45 -5.64
C VAL A 154 7.82 7.43 -5.92
N THR A 155 7.42 6.18 -6.06
CA THR A 155 8.28 5.06 -6.48
C THR A 155 7.57 4.28 -7.60
N PRO A 156 8.32 3.51 -8.41
CA PRO A 156 7.73 2.43 -9.20
C PRO A 156 7.03 1.41 -8.31
N SER A 157 5.99 0.77 -8.83
CA SER A 157 5.19 -0.25 -8.14
C SER A 157 5.81 -1.65 -8.08
N PHE A 158 6.83 -1.90 -8.92
CA PHE A 158 7.49 -3.18 -9.11
C PHE A 158 6.53 -4.29 -9.54
N HIS A 159 6.12 -5.17 -8.63
CA HIS A 159 5.27 -6.32 -8.97
C HIS A 159 3.77 -6.05 -8.80
N LEU A 160 3.38 -4.93 -8.20
CA LEU A 160 1.96 -4.57 -8.06
C LEU A 160 1.35 -4.22 -9.44
N PRO A 161 0.05 -4.42 -9.65
CA PRO A 161 -0.62 -4.11 -10.91
C PRO A 161 -0.88 -2.62 -11.15
N CYS A 162 -0.22 -1.72 -10.42
CA CYS A 162 -0.21 -0.29 -10.70
C CYS A 162 1.10 0.14 -11.34
N GLU A 163 1.24 1.39 -11.79
CA GLU A 163 2.53 1.91 -12.29
C GLU A 163 3.37 2.50 -11.15
N TYR A 164 2.72 3.18 -10.22
CA TYR A 164 3.36 3.94 -9.15
C TYR A 164 2.77 3.67 -7.77
N VAL A 165 3.63 3.76 -6.74
CA VAL A 165 3.21 3.84 -5.34
C VAL A 165 3.51 5.23 -4.81
N PHE A 166 2.46 5.89 -4.32
CA PHE A 166 2.54 7.21 -3.70
C PHE A 166 2.60 7.02 -2.19
N HIS A 167 3.77 7.26 -1.59
CA HIS A 167 4.00 7.14 -0.16
C HIS A 167 3.71 8.46 0.53
N THR A 168 2.65 8.52 1.34
CA THR A 168 2.32 9.70 2.16
C THR A 168 2.34 9.37 3.64
N VAL A 169 2.89 10.27 4.45
CA VAL A 169 2.93 10.11 5.91
C VAL A 169 1.74 10.81 6.54
N GLY A 170 0.82 10.01 7.09
CA GLY A 170 -0.38 10.51 7.76
C GLY A 170 -0.13 10.98 9.20
N PRO A 171 -1.01 11.85 9.76
CA PRO A 171 -0.96 12.20 11.18
C PRO A 171 -1.28 11.00 12.09
N PHE A 172 -0.53 10.87 13.20
CA PHE A 172 -0.79 9.89 14.27
C PHE A 172 -1.66 10.50 15.39
N ILE A 173 -2.67 9.75 15.84
CA ILE A 173 -3.55 10.08 16.97
C ILE A 173 -3.27 9.09 18.11
N PRO A 174 -2.66 9.52 19.23
CA PRO A 174 -2.43 8.64 20.37
C PRO A 174 -3.76 8.16 20.96
N SER A 175 -3.75 6.92 21.48
CA SER A 175 -4.93 6.33 22.13
C SER A 175 -5.47 7.24 23.24
N GLY A 176 -6.79 7.44 23.25
CA GLY A 176 -7.49 8.30 24.21
C GLY A 176 -7.28 9.81 24.02
N LYS A 177 -6.63 10.26 22.93
CA LYS A 177 -6.51 11.68 22.60
C LYS A 177 -7.51 12.09 21.51
N PRO A 178 -8.11 13.29 21.60
CA PRO A 178 -9.00 13.78 20.56
C PRO A 178 -8.22 14.18 19.31
N VAL A 179 -8.90 14.15 18.16
CA VAL A 179 -8.38 14.74 16.91
C VAL A 179 -8.32 16.25 17.06
N THR A 180 -7.15 16.85 16.85
CA THR A 180 -6.99 18.31 16.86
C THR A 180 -7.21 18.91 15.46
N PRO A 181 -7.54 20.20 15.33
CA PRO A 181 -7.68 20.87 14.03
C PRO A 181 -6.43 20.72 13.15
N ILE A 182 -5.23 20.82 13.74
CA ILE A 182 -3.95 20.63 13.04
C ILE A 182 -3.85 19.21 12.46
N ARG A 183 -4.33 18.19 13.18
CA ARG A 183 -4.32 16.80 12.68
C ARG A 183 -5.29 16.61 11.51
N LYS A 184 -6.44 17.28 11.51
CA LYS A 184 -7.36 17.30 10.36
C LYS A 184 -6.70 17.94 9.13
N GLN A 185 -6.12 19.12 9.30
CA GLN A 185 -5.38 19.83 8.24
C GLN A 185 -4.21 19.01 7.68
N LEU A 186 -3.49 18.28 8.54
CA LEU A 186 -2.41 17.41 8.09
C LEU A 186 -2.92 16.21 7.27
N LEU A 187 -4.08 15.64 7.63
CA LEU A 187 -4.71 14.58 6.85
C LEU A 187 -5.20 15.11 5.50
N GLU A 188 -5.87 16.26 5.47
CA GLU A 188 -6.25 16.96 4.23
C GLU A 188 -5.04 17.17 3.32
N LYS A 189 -3.93 17.62 3.91
CA LYS A 189 -2.67 17.84 3.19
C LYS A 189 -2.10 16.56 2.56
N CYS A 190 -2.29 15.39 3.17
CA CYS A 190 -1.87 14.10 2.59
C CYS A 190 -2.58 13.86 1.25
N TYR A 191 -3.92 13.97 1.25
CA TYR A 191 -4.74 13.81 0.05
C TYR A 191 -4.38 14.85 -1.01
N MET A 192 -4.32 16.13 -0.63
CA MET A 192 -3.96 17.21 -1.55
C MET A 192 -2.58 17.03 -2.19
N SER A 193 -1.58 16.56 -1.42
CA SER A 193 -0.23 16.34 -1.94
C SER A 193 -0.20 15.20 -2.96
N CYS A 194 -0.92 14.10 -2.68
CA CYS A 194 -1.03 12.98 -3.63
C CYS A 194 -1.77 13.38 -4.91
N LEU A 195 -2.90 14.08 -4.78
CA LEU A 195 -3.70 14.54 -5.92
C LEU A 195 -2.91 15.51 -6.80
N LYS A 196 -2.21 16.47 -6.19
CA LYS A 196 -1.33 17.40 -6.90
C LYS A 196 -0.21 16.67 -7.63
N GLN A 197 0.42 15.68 -6.98
CA GLN A 197 1.48 14.90 -7.61
C GLN A 197 0.96 14.08 -8.80
N ALA A 198 -0.26 13.53 -8.69
CA ALA A 198 -0.91 12.80 -9.78
C ALA A 198 -1.26 13.72 -10.95
N GLU A 199 -1.72 14.95 -10.69
CA GLU A 199 -1.95 15.97 -11.72
C GLU A 199 -0.64 16.39 -12.41
N GLU A 200 0.44 16.63 -11.66
CA GLU A 200 1.76 16.97 -12.22
C GLU A 200 2.28 15.87 -13.15
N MET A 201 1.98 14.61 -12.83
CA MET A 201 2.32 13.44 -13.65
C MET A 201 1.27 13.12 -14.73
N LYS A 202 0.12 13.80 -14.73
CA LYS A 202 -1.04 13.57 -15.62
C LYS A 202 -1.54 12.12 -15.60
N LEU A 203 -1.63 11.54 -14.42
CA LEU A 203 -2.15 10.18 -14.25
C LEU A 203 -3.65 10.12 -14.55
N GLU A 204 -4.10 9.08 -15.24
CA GLU A 204 -5.51 8.80 -15.49
C GLU A 204 -6.21 8.37 -14.19
N SER A 205 -5.55 7.59 -13.33
CA SER A 205 -6.19 7.05 -12.13
C SER A 205 -5.30 7.05 -10.88
N ILE A 206 -5.90 7.32 -9.72
CA ILE A 206 -5.26 7.16 -8.41
C ILE A 206 -6.20 6.50 -7.39
N ALA A 207 -5.70 5.53 -6.63
CA ALA A 207 -6.47 4.85 -5.59
C ALA A 207 -5.92 5.13 -4.19
N PHE A 208 -6.77 5.65 -3.30
CA PHE A 208 -6.45 5.96 -1.91
C PHE A 208 -6.85 4.83 -0.97
N CYS A 209 -5.93 4.40 -0.10
CA CYS A 209 -6.30 3.67 1.11
C CYS A 209 -6.89 4.62 2.18
N GLY A 210 -7.44 4.08 3.26
CA GLY A 210 -7.75 4.83 4.47
C GLY A 210 -6.49 5.39 5.15
N ILE A 211 -6.05 6.60 4.77
CA ILE A 211 -4.85 7.23 5.37
C ILE A 211 -5.12 7.53 6.84
N SER A 212 -4.15 7.16 7.69
CA SER A 212 -4.18 7.34 9.15
C SER A 212 -5.27 6.57 9.92
N THR A 213 -6.12 5.77 9.26
CA THR A 213 -7.06 4.87 9.95
C THR A 213 -6.34 3.64 10.48
N GLY A 214 -6.99 2.88 11.36
CA GLY A 214 -6.43 1.68 11.97
C GLY A 214 -5.23 1.99 12.88
N GLN A 215 -4.01 1.65 12.45
CA GLN A 215 -2.80 1.72 13.27
C GLN A 215 -2.43 3.15 13.71
N PHE A 216 -2.82 4.17 12.94
CA PHE A 216 -2.50 5.56 13.24
C PHE A 216 -3.60 6.25 14.07
N GLY A 217 -4.68 5.54 14.38
CA GLY A 217 -5.68 5.94 15.38
C GLY A 217 -6.64 7.06 14.96
N PHE A 218 -6.61 7.51 13.71
CA PHE A 218 -7.58 8.50 13.24
C PHE A 218 -8.98 7.86 13.20
N PRO A 219 -10.01 8.47 13.84
CA PRO A 219 -11.36 7.94 13.81
C PRO A 219 -11.88 7.79 12.38
N LEU A 220 -12.47 6.63 12.07
CA LEU A 220 -12.88 6.27 10.72
C LEU A 220 -13.82 7.29 10.08
N GLU A 221 -14.91 7.67 10.76
CA GLU A 221 -15.89 8.63 10.23
C GLU A 221 -15.24 10.00 9.96
N ASP A 222 -14.37 10.49 10.85
CA ASP A 222 -13.67 11.76 10.66
C ASP A 222 -12.70 11.69 9.47
N ALA A 223 -11.93 10.60 9.33
CA ALA A 223 -10.98 10.40 8.24
C ALA A 223 -11.68 10.27 6.89
N ALA A 224 -12.77 9.49 6.83
CA ALA A 224 -13.56 9.31 5.62
C ALA A 224 -14.23 10.62 5.19
N GLN A 225 -14.75 11.40 6.14
CA GLN A 225 -15.33 12.72 5.85
C GLN A 225 -14.30 13.67 5.23
N ILE A 226 -13.06 13.68 5.74
CA ILE A 226 -11.96 14.47 5.17
C ILE A 226 -11.60 13.97 3.76
N ALA A 227 -11.41 12.66 3.59
CA ALA A 227 -11.05 12.06 2.31
C ALA A 227 -12.07 12.40 1.22
N VAL A 228 -13.36 12.17 1.50
CA VAL A 228 -14.45 12.44 0.56
C VAL A 228 -14.55 13.93 0.27
N SER A 229 -14.45 14.80 1.28
CA SER A 229 -14.52 16.26 1.05
C SER A 229 -13.40 16.74 0.13
N VAL A 230 -12.15 16.37 0.43
CA VAL A 230 -10.98 16.80 -0.36
C VAL A 230 -11.06 16.29 -1.79
N VAL A 231 -11.39 15.01 -1.99
CA VAL A 231 -11.49 14.42 -3.33
C VAL A 231 -12.62 15.06 -4.13
N LYS A 232 -13.80 15.28 -3.54
CA LYS A 232 -14.93 15.94 -4.20
C LYS A 232 -14.60 17.36 -4.62
N ASP A 233 -13.93 18.12 -3.77
CA ASP A 233 -13.54 19.49 -4.09
C ASP A 233 -12.45 19.52 -5.17
N TRP A 234 -11.54 18.54 -5.17
CA TRP A 234 -10.49 18.42 -6.16
C TRP A 234 -11.04 18.15 -7.57
N VAL A 235 -11.87 17.11 -7.74
CA VAL A 235 -12.37 16.69 -9.07
C VAL A 235 -13.27 17.74 -9.74
N LYS A 236 -13.84 18.67 -8.97
CA LYS A 236 -14.59 19.83 -9.48
C LYS A 236 -13.70 20.94 -10.05
N GLN A 237 -12.45 21.03 -9.60
CA GLN A 237 -11.54 22.13 -9.89
C GLN A 237 -10.40 21.73 -10.84
N HIS A 238 -10.10 20.43 -10.95
CA HIS A 238 -8.95 19.91 -11.68
C HIS A 238 -9.38 18.80 -12.63
N VAL A 239 -8.68 18.68 -13.76
CA VAL A 239 -8.94 17.65 -14.78
C VAL A 239 -8.23 16.33 -14.45
N PHE A 240 -7.08 16.39 -13.78
CA PHE A 240 -6.32 15.21 -13.37
C PHE A 240 -6.33 15.00 -11.84
N PRO A 241 -6.19 13.76 -11.37
CA PRO A 241 -6.30 12.53 -12.17
C PRO A 241 -7.73 12.32 -12.67
N GLU A 242 -7.92 11.69 -13.83
CA GLU A 242 -9.24 11.55 -14.46
C GLU A 242 -10.23 10.79 -13.57
N THR A 243 -9.75 9.77 -12.85
CA THR A 243 -10.52 8.99 -11.87
C THR A 243 -9.81 8.95 -10.52
N VAL A 244 -10.54 9.27 -9.43
CA VAL A 244 -10.07 9.05 -8.06
C VAL A 244 -10.86 7.90 -7.44
N ILE A 245 -10.13 6.90 -6.94
CA ILE A 245 -10.71 5.73 -6.27
C ILE A 245 -10.48 5.86 -4.77
N LEU A 246 -11.56 5.78 -3.99
CA LEU A 246 -11.50 5.62 -2.55
C LEU A 246 -11.61 4.13 -2.23
N SER A 247 -10.57 3.54 -1.66
CA SER A 247 -10.52 2.11 -1.36
C SER A 247 -10.82 1.83 0.11
N THR A 248 -11.59 0.76 0.34
CA THR A 248 -11.94 0.24 1.66
C THR A 248 -11.62 -1.24 1.75
N TYR A 249 -11.32 -1.75 2.94
CA TYR A 249 -10.99 -3.17 3.13
C TYR A 249 -12.00 -3.86 4.04
N THR A 250 -12.45 -3.18 5.09
CA THR A 250 -13.46 -3.71 6.02
C THR A 250 -14.86 -3.25 5.64
N ASN A 251 -15.87 -4.03 6.02
CA ASN A 251 -17.27 -3.65 5.84
C ASN A 251 -17.60 -2.32 6.56
N GLU A 252 -16.98 -2.07 7.70
CA GLU A 252 -17.17 -0.83 8.47
C GLU A 252 -16.67 0.39 7.68
N GLU A 253 -15.47 0.31 7.11
CA GLU A 253 -14.95 1.34 6.20
C GLU A 253 -15.87 1.53 5.01
N GLN A 254 -16.29 0.44 4.36
CA GLN A 254 -17.17 0.51 3.20
C GLN A 254 -18.48 1.23 3.52
N MET A 255 -19.11 0.91 4.66
CA MET A 255 -20.34 1.57 5.10
C MET A 255 -20.15 3.07 5.35
N ALA A 256 -19.04 3.46 6.00
CA ALA A 256 -18.73 4.86 6.27
C ALA A 256 -18.59 5.67 4.96
N TYR A 257 -17.86 5.13 3.97
CA TYR A 257 -17.70 5.79 2.67
C TYR A 257 -19.00 5.82 1.86
N ARG A 258 -19.78 4.73 1.81
CA ARG A 258 -21.07 4.70 1.10
C ARG A 258 -22.04 5.75 1.61
N LYS A 259 -22.15 5.91 2.94
CA LYS A 259 -22.98 6.94 3.57
C LYS A 259 -22.61 8.36 3.11
N LEU A 260 -21.31 8.65 3.02
CA LEU A 260 -20.81 9.97 2.60
C LEU A 260 -20.96 10.21 1.09
N LEU A 261 -20.86 9.14 0.29
CA LEU A 261 -21.01 9.17 -1.17
C LEU A 261 -22.47 9.03 -1.63
N GLN A 262 -23.41 8.81 -0.69
CA GLN A 262 -24.84 8.62 -0.92
C GLN A 262 -25.14 7.40 -1.81
N LEU A 263 -24.52 6.26 -1.47
CA LEU A 263 -24.58 4.96 -2.14
C LEU A 263 -25.31 3.87 -1.35
#